data_AF-A0A060WF97-F1
#
_entry.id   AF-A0A060WF97-F1
#
_cell.length_a   1.000
_cell.length_b   1.000
_cell.length_c   1.000
_cell.angle_alpha   90.00
_cell.angle_beta   90.00
_cell.angle_gamma   90.00
#
_symmetry.space_group_name_H-M   'P 1'
#
loop_
_entity.id
_entity.type
_entity.pdbx_description
1 polymer ?
#
loop_
_entity_poly.entity_id
_entity_poly.type
_entity_poly.pdbx_seq_one_letter_code
_entity_poly.pdbx_strand_id
1 'polypeptide(L)'
;MCVMPFIYFLGLEQRERELELHSPTHIDINRNLTFIAKFLELQWKMLTVKHEDSEHKYSSSPLEWITMNTNIAYWLHPASNAQIHLIGNFVTWTLANLALAVYVLLFLSYLLRRRRKIEDIPEATWCQLLQAGVVCAGGWAVNYLPFFMMEKTLFLYHYLPALTFQILLIPVVLEHLHTHMLRCASLRRALHGVVLAGLSSVYLSFRTFSPLTYGQPELSAEQLASLRWRDSWDILFRRR
;
A
#
# COMPACT_ATOMS: atom_id res chain seq x y z
N MET A 1 32.73 -27.18 5.66
CA MET A 1 31.90 -28.40 5.73
C MET A 1 30.57 -28.07 6.42
N CYS A 2 29.70 -27.24 5.82
CA CYS A 2 28.41 -26.80 6.40
C CYS A 2 27.37 -26.49 5.30
N VAL A 3 27.25 -27.33 4.26
CA VAL A 3 26.30 -27.11 3.15
C VAL A 3 25.21 -28.20 3.10
N MET A 4 25.40 -29.30 3.82
CA MET A 4 24.49 -30.45 3.84
C MET A 4 23.18 -30.31 4.66
N PRO A 5 23.08 -29.52 5.76
CA PRO A 5 21.85 -29.51 6.55
C PRO A 5 20.69 -28.76 5.89
N PHE A 6 20.98 -27.75 5.07
CA PHE A 6 19.98 -26.83 4.54
C PHE A 6 19.16 -27.41 3.37
N ILE A 7 19.81 -28.23 2.53
CA ILE A 7 19.16 -28.91 1.40
C ILE A 7 18.20 -30.00 1.90
N TYR A 8 18.55 -30.68 3.00
CA TYR A 8 17.68 -31.66 3.63
C TYR A 8 16.42 -31.02 4.22
N PHE A 9 16.54 -29.83 4.82
CA PHE A 9 15.41 -29.13 5.42
C PHE A 9 14.39 -28.64 4.38
N LEU A 10 14.86 -28.07 3.27
CA LEU A 10 13.98 -27.65 2.16
C LEU A 10 13.29 -28.86 1.48
N GLY A 11 14.01 -29.97 1.33
CA GLY A 11 13.45 -31.20 0.77
C GLY A 11 12.43 -31.88 1.68
N LEU A 12 12.56 -31.74 3.01
CA LEU A 12 11.58 -32.24 3.98
C LEU A 12 10.29 -31.43 3.93
N GLU A 13 10.34 -30.10 3.95
CA GLU A 13 9.14 -29.25 3.83
C GLU A 13 8.38 -29.48 2.52
N GLN A 14 9.12 -29.67 1.42
CA GLN A 14 8.51 -29.87 0.11
C GLN A 14 7.84 -31.26 0.02
N ARG A 15 8.46 -32.27 0.64
CA ARG A 15 7.90 -33.61 0.76
C ARG A 15 6.70 -33.67 1.71
N GLU A 16 6.72 -32.90 2.80
CA GLU A 16 5.57 -32.77 3.71
C GLU A 16 4.39 -32.08 3.02
N ARG A 17 4.63 -31.02 2.25
CA ARG A 17 3.58 -30.37 1.43
C ARG A 17 3.02 -31.28 0.34
N GLU A 18 3.87 -32.09 -0.30
CA GLU A 18 3.42 -33.12 -1.25
C GLU A 18 2.60 -34.20 -0.54
N LEU A 19 2.99 -34.61 0.67
CA LEU A 19 2.24 -35.56 1.49
C LEU A 19 0.89 -35.01 1.97
N GLU A 20 0.80 -33.72 2.28
CA GLU A 20 -0.47 -33.05 2.61
C GLU A 20 -1.37 -32.91 1.38
N LEU A 21 -0.80 -32.57 0.22
CA LEU A 21 -1.52 -32.50 -1.06
C LEU A 21 -2.06 -33.87 -1.51
N HIS A 22 -1.31 -34.94 -1.22
CA HIS A 22 -1.69 -36.32 -1.49
C HIS A 22 -2.42 -36.99 -0.32
N SER A 23 -2.55 -36.31 0.81
CA SER A 23 -3.39 -36.79 1.90
C SER A 23 -4.84 -36.76 1.41
N PRO A 24 -5.57 -37.88 1.47
CA PRO A 24 -6.98 -37.88 1.11
C PRO A 24 -7.67 -36.95 2.11
N THR A 25 -8.09 -35.78 1.65
CA THR A 25 -9.08 -35.01 2.38
C THR A 25 -10.28 -35.94 2.50
N HIS A 26 -10.59 -36.37 3.72
CA HIS A 26 -11.76 -37.19 3.99
C HIS A 26 -13.00 -36.32 3.75
N ILE A 27 -13.36 -36.14 2.49
CA ILE A 27 -14.57 -35.46 2.07
C ILE A 27 -15.65 -36.52 2.24
N ASP A 28 -16.41 -36.44 3.33
CA ASP A 28 -17.65 -37.19 3.45
C ASP A 28 -18.62 -36.68 2.37
N ILE A 29 -18.53 -37.28 1.17
CA ILE A 29 -19.38 -36.99 0.00
C ILE A 29 -20.87 -37.26 0.32
N ASN A 30 -21.15 -37.93 1.43
CA ASN A 30 -22.49 -38.43 1.79
C ASN A 30 -23.35 -37.43 2.59
N ARG A 31 -22.91 -36.19 2.79
CA ARG A 31 -23.69 -35.18 3.53
C ARG A 31 -24.45 -34.28 2.54
N ASN A 32 -25.73 -34.59 2.30
CA ASN A 32 -26.67 -33.73 1.56
C ASN A 32 -26.98 -32.46 2.38
N LEU A 33 -26.05 -31.51 2.39
CA LEU A 33 -26.23 -30.19 2.99
C LEU A 33 -27.01 -29.28 2.04
N THR A 34 -27.91 -28.46 2.58
CA THR A 34 -28.51 -27.35 1.82
C THR A 34 -27.43 -26.32 1.48
N PHE A 35 -27.68 -25.50 0.45
CA PHE A 35 -26.77 -24.41 0.07
C PHE A 35 -26.45 -23.48 1.26
N ILE A 36 -27.46 -23.10 2.05
CA ILE A 36 -27.29 -22.22 3.21
C ILE A 36 -26.44 -22.89 4.29
N ALA A 37 -26.66 -24.18 4.56
CA ALA A 37 -25.85 -24.91 5.54
C ALA A 37 -24.37 -24.96 5.11
N LYS A 38 -24.12 -25.24 3.82
CA LYS A 38 -22.76 -25.26 3.27
C LYS A 38 -22.11 -23.87 3.25
N PHE A 39 -22.88 -22.83 2.95
CA PHE A 39 -22.41 -21.44 3.00
C PHE A 39 -22.02 -21.03 4.42
N LEU A 40 -22.88 -21.28 5.41
CA LEU A 40 -22.60 -20.95 6.81
C LEU A 40 -21.42 -21.75 7.36
N GLU A 41 -21.34 -23.04 7.03
CA GLU A 41 -20.18 -23.87 7.38
C GLU A 41 -18.88 -23.27 6.81
N LEU A 42 -18.91 -22.83 5.54
CA LEU A 42 -17.77 -22.21 4.90
C LEU A 42 -17.38 -20.87 5.56
N GLN A 43 -18.34 -19.99 5.85
CA GLN A 43 -18.07 -18.71 6.53
C GLN A 43 -17.48 -18.94 7.93
N TRP A 44 -18.02 -19.90 8.68
CA TRP A 44 -17.48 -20.27 9.98
C TRP A 44 -16.03 -20.73 9.87
N LYS A 45 -15.73 -21.62 8.91
CA LYS A 45 -14.35 -22.07 8.66
C LYS A 45 -13.42 -20.92 8.26
N MET A 46 -13.86 -19.99 7.41
CA MET A 46 -13.04 -18.81 7.05
C MET A 46 -12.73 -17.93 8.27
N LEU A 47 -13.66 -17.81 9.22
CA LEU A 47 -13.48 -17.02 10.45
C LEU A 47 -12.61 -17.72 11.50
N THR A 48 -12.71 -19.04 11.63
CA THR A 48 -12.01 -19.80 12.68
C THR A 48 -10.69 -20.42 12.24
N VAL A 49 -10.35 -20.35 10.94
CA VAL A 49 -9.04 -20.78 10.45
C VAL A 49 -7.95 -20.03 11.20
N LYS A 50 -7.15 -20.78 11.96
CA LYS A 50 -5.90 -20.29 12.53
C LYS A 50 -4.86 -20.30 11.41
N HIS A 51 -4.26 -19.16 11.11
CA HIS A 51 -3.07 -19.15 10.30
C HIS A 51 -1.88 -19.51 11.18
N GLU A 52 -0.98 -20.33 10.66
CA GLU A 52 0.33 -20.47 11.26
C GLU A 52 1.08 -19.15 11.06
N ASP A 53 1.51 -18.54 12.16
CA ASP A 53 2.23 -17.26 12.18
C ASP A 53 3.69 -17.46 11.77
N SER A 54 3.92 -18.03 10.58
CA SER A 54 5.27 -18.06 10.02
C SER A 54 5.61 -16.63 9.57
N GLU A 55 6.49 -15.95 10.31
CA GLU A 55 7.01 -14.64 9.90
C GLU A 55 7.60 -14.74 8.49
N HIS A 56 6.95 -14.11 7.52
CA HIS A 56 7.44 -14.07 6.15
C HIS A 56 8.45 -12.95 6.00
N LYS A 57 9.56 -13.16 5.27
CA LYS A 57 10.63 -12.16 5.09
C LYS A 57 10.12 -10.78 4.67
N TYR A 58 9.10 -10.74 3.80
CA TYR A 58 8.48 -9.50 3.30
C TYR A 58 7.26 -9.02 4.11
N SER A 59 7.02 -9.59 5.29
CA SER A 59 5.99 -9.08 6.20
C SER A 59 6.34 -7.67 6.65
N SER A 60 5.31 -6.87 6.91
CA SER A 60 5.46 -5.43 7.18
C SER A 60 4.44 -4.98 8.20
N SER A 61 4.80 -4.02 9.03
CA SER A 61 3.89 -3.43 10.01
C SER A 61 3.01 -2.34 9.38
N PRO A 62 1.80 -2.09 9.89
CA PRO A 62 0.94 -1.01 9.38
C PRO A 62 1.61 0.36 9.35
N LEU A 63 2.50 0.66 10.32
CA LEU A 63 3.21 1.93 10.39
C LEU A 63 4.23 2.10 9.25
N GLU A 64 4.90 1.01 8.84
CA GLU A 64 5.86 1.03 7.75
C GLU A 64 5.23 1.40 6.41
N TRP A 65 3.93 1.11 6.24
CA TRP A 65 3.19 1.41 5.01
C TRP A 65 3.08 2.91 4.78
N ILE A 66 2.84 3.72 5.81
CA ILE A 66 2.73 5.18 5.64
C ILE A 66 3.98 5.73 4.95
N THR A 67 5.16 5.29 5.39
CA THR A 67 6.43 5.74 4.80
C THR A 67 6.87 4.94 3.58
N MET A 68 6.23 3.81 3.27
CA MET A 68 6.69 2.83 2.27
C MET A 68 8.10 2.30 2.59
N ASN A 69 8.33 1.86 3.84
CA ASN A 69 9.62 1.31 4.28
C ASN A 69 9.90 -0.08 3.69
N THR A 70 8.86 -0.83 3.37
CA THR A 70 8.99 -2.21 2.87
C THR A 70 8.65 -2.28 1.39
N ASN A 71 9.24 -3.26 0.71
CA ASN A 71 8.86 -3.68 -0.64
C ASN A 71 8.72 -5.21 -0.67
N ILE A 72 8.05 -5.74 -1.68
CA ILE A 72 7.86 -7.18 -1.84
C ILE A 72 8.47 -7.59 -3.17
N ALA A 73 9.39 -8.56 -3.19
CA ALA A 73 9.84 -9.16 -4.43
C ALA A 73 8.86 -10.28 -4.83
N TYR A 74 8.24 -10.17 -6.01
CA TYR A 74 7.31 -11.18 -6.53
C TYR A 74 8.01 -12.23 -7.40
N TRP A 75 9.00 -11.80 -8.17
CA TRP A 75 9.65 -12.68 -9.12
C TRP A 75 11.09 -12.25 -9.37
N LEU A 76 11.97 -13.23 -9.50
CA LEU A 76 13.35 -13.06 -9.91
C LEU A 76 13.66 -14.07 -11.01
N HIS A 77 14.32 -13.60 -12.07
CA HIS A 77 14.75 -14.49 -13.13
C HIS A 77 15.89 -15.40 -12.65
N PRO A 78 15.87 -16.72 -12.94
CA PRO A 78 16.88 -17.65 -12.44
C PRO A 78 18.30 -17.36 -12.95
N ALA A 79 18.43 -16.87 -14.18
CA ALA A 79 19.71 -16.68 -14.86
C ALA A 79 20.15 -15.21 -15.00
N SER A 80 19.25 -14.26 -14.79
CA SER A 80 19.47 -12.85 -15.10
C SER A 80 19.05 -11.96 -13.92
N ASN A 81 19.38 -10.67 -13.96
CA ASN A 81 19.02 -9.70 -12.91
C ASN A 81 17.61 -9.11 -13.09
N ALA A 82 16.78 -9.69 -13.98
CA ALA A 82 15.40 -9.27 -14.13
C ALA A 82 14.59 -9.66 -12.89
N GLN A 83 13.82 -8.71 -12.35
CA GLN A 83 13.04 -8.91 -11.14
C GLN A 83 11.77 -8.04 -11.15
N ILE A 84 10.70 -8.55 -10.55
CA ILE A 84 9.42 -7.85 -10.39
C ILE A 84 9.19 -7.59 -8.91
N HIS A 85 8.99 -6.32 -8.55
CA HIS A 85 8.81 -5.88 -7.17
C HIS A 85 7.52 -5.08 -7.02
N LEU A 86 6.81 -5.30 -5.91
CA LEU A 86 5.82 -4.37 -5.41
C LEU A 86 6.52 -3.20 -4.73
N ILE A 87 6.67 -2.10 -5.47
CA ILE A 87 7.16 -0.82 -4.95
C ILE A 87 6.17 0.24 -5.42
N GLY A 88 5.61 1.00 -4.49
CA GLY A 88 4.75 2.13 -4.83
C GLY A 88 5.55 3.28 -5.46
N ASN A 89 4.87 4.16 -6.18
CA ASN A 89 5.50 5.39 -6.64
C ASN A 89 5.77 6.31 -5.43
N PHE A 90 7.04 6.49 -5.07
CA PHE A 90 7.44 7.24 -3.88
C PHE A 90 6.89 8.68 -3.87
N VAL A 91 6.85 9.33 -5.05
CA VAL A 91 6.32 10.69 -5.18
C VAL A 91 4.81 10.70 -4.94
N THR A 92 4.07 9.80 -5.57
CA THR A 92 2.62 9.68 -5.34
C THR A 92 2.31 9.37 -3.88
N TRP A 93 3.08 8.48 -3.26
CA TRP A 93 2.90 8.08 -1.86
C TRP A 93 3.10 9.25 -0.89
N THR A 94 4.17 10.00 -1.08
CA THR A 94 4.47 11.19 -0.27
C THR A 94 3.45 12.30 -0.48
N LEU A 95 3.01 12.55 -1.72
CA LEU A 95 1.96 13.52 -2.03
C LEU A 95 0.61 13.13 -1.39
N ALA A 96 0.26 11.84 -1.40
CA ALA A 96 -0.98 11.35 -0.80
C ALA A 96 -1.00 11.53 0.73
N ASN A 97 0.10 11.20 1.42
CA ASN A 97 0.25 11.46 2.86
C ASN A 97 0.25 12.96 3.18
N LEU A 98 0.94 13.77 2.38
CA LEU A 98 0.97 15.22 2.55
C LEU A 98 -0.44 15.82 2.38
N ALA A 99 -1.20 15.37 1.38
CA ALA A 99 -2.57 15.81 1.17
C ALA A 99 -3.46 15.48 2.38
N LEU A 100 -3.34 14.27 2.94
CA LEU A 100 -4.07 13.91 4.16
C LEU A 100 -3.66 14.79 5.36
N ALA A 101 -2.37 15.03 5.57
CA ALA A 101 -1.88 15.89 6.64
C ALA A 101 -2.38 17.34 6.50
N VAL A 102 -2.31 17.90 5.29
CA VAL A 102 -2.81 19.25 4.98
C VAL A 102 -4.33 19.31 5.16
N TYR A 103 -5.07 18.28 4.72
CA TYR A 103 -6.52 18.19 4.93
C TYR A 103 -6.86 18.22 6.43
N VAL A 104 -6.21 17.39 7.25
CA VAL A 104 -6.44 17.36 8.69
C VAL A 104 -6.13 18.71 9.33
N LEU A 105 -5.03 19.36 8.93
CA LEU A 105 -4.69 20.69 9.43
C LEU A 105 -5.75 21.74 9.04
N LEU A 106 -6.21 21.74 7.79
CA LEU A 106 -7.27 22.63 7.30
C LEU A 106 -8.57 22.38 8.06
N PHE A 107 -8.98 21.12 8.18
CA PHE A 107 -10.20 20.72 8.87
C PHE A 107 -10.18 21.18 10.34
N LEU A 108 -9.11 20.89 11.09
CA LEU A 108 -8.97 21.32 12.48
C LEU A 108 -8.94 22.86 12.60
N SER A 109 -8.26 23.54 11.67
CA SER A 109 -8.21 25.01 11.64
C SER A 109 -9.60 25.63 11.46
N TYR A 110 -10.37 25.16 10.47
CA TYR A 110 -11.73 25.64 10.24
C TYR A 110 -12.67 25.27 11.38
N LEU A 111 -12.53 24.07 11.95
CA LEU A 111 -13.33 23.64 13.10
C LEU A 111 -13.12 24.57 14.29
N LEU A 112 -11.86 24.91 14.61
CA LEU A 112 -11.52 25.82 15.70
C LEU A 112 -12.02 27.26 15.43
N ARG A 113 -11.90 27.75 14.20
CA ARG A 113 -12.38 29.11 13.82
C ARG A 113 -13.89 29.21 13.86
N ARG A 114 -14.60 28.20 13.36
CA ARG A 114 -16.08 28.11 13.42
C ARG A 114 -16.57 28.02 14.86
N ARG A 115 -15.86 27.32 15.76
CA ARG A 115 -16.16 27.33 17.21
C ARG A 115 -16.03 28.72 17.84
N ARG A 116 -15.19 29.59 17.27
CA ARG A 116 -15.05 31.01 17.66
C ARG A 116 -15.98 31.95 16.88
N LYS A 117 -16.94 31.41 16.12
CA LYS A 117 -17.86 32.16 15.24
C LYS A 117 -17.15 32.98 14.16
N ILE A 118 -15.97 32.52 13.72
CA ILE A 118 -15.26 33.06 12.57
C ILE A 118 -15.51 32.13 11.39
N GLU A 119 -16.20 32.63 10.38
CA GLU A 119 -16.57 31.87 9.17
C GLU A 119 -15.68 32.30 8.01
N ASP A 120 -14.57 31.59 7.79
CA ASP A 120 -13.62 31.92 6.71
C ASP A 120 -14.12 31.50 5.31
N ILE A 121 -14.99 30.48 5.24
CA ILE A 121 -15.50 29.89 4.00
C ILE A 121 -17.04 29.77 4.03
N PRO A 122 -17.71 29.86 2.88
CA PRO A 122 -19.15 29.68 2.78
C PRO A 122 -19.60 28.30 3.30
N GLU A 123 -20.83 28.22 3.79
CA GLU A 123 -21.37 26.98 4.37
C GLU A 123 -21.40 25.82 3.36
N ALA A 124 -21.72 26.10 2.09
CA ALA A 124 -21.70 25.09 1.04
C ALA A 124 -20.30 24.46 0.85
N THR A 125 -19.25 25.29 0.85
CA THR A 125 -17.85 24.83 0.75
C THR A 125 -17.45 24.01 1.98
N TRP A 126 -17.89 24.41 3.16
CA TRP A 126 -17.66 23.64 4.39
C TRP A 126 -18.30 22.25 4.32
N CYS A 127 -19.56 22.15 3.91
CA CYS A 127 -20.23 20.87 3.70
C CYS A 127 -19.50 19.99 2.67
N GLN A 128 -19.01 20.57 1.57
CA GLN A 128 -18.21 19.85 0.58
C GLN A 128 -16.89 19.32 1.17
N LEU A 129 -16.17 20.14 1.94
CA LEU A 129 -14.92 19.74 2.61
C LEU A 129 -15.15 18.62 3.64
N LEU A 130 -16.27 18.67 4.36
CA LEU A 130 -16.69 17.61 5.28
C LEU A 130 -16.99 16.31 4.53
N GLN A 131 -17.80 16.38 3.48
CA GLN A 131 -18.16 15.20 2.69
C GLN A 131 -16.92 14.55 2.05
N ALA A 132 -16.02 15.36 1.48
CA ALA A 132 -14.77 14.86 0.93
C ALA A 132 -13.89 14.22 2.02
N GLY A 133 -13.88 14.77 3.23
CA GLY A 133 -13.21 14.17 4.38
C GLY A 133 -13.78 12.82 4.80
N VAL A 134 -15.11 12.74 4.94
CA VAL A 134 -15.79 11.50 5.30
C VAL A 134 -15.50 10.41 4.27
N VAL A 135 -15.54 10.74 2.98
CA VAL A 135 -15.25 9.77 1.91
C VAL A 135 -13.77 9.40 1.89
N CYS A 136 -12.87 10.39 1.85
CA CYS A 136 -11.45 10.13 1.62
C CYS A 136 -10.70 9.80 2.91
N ALA A 137 -10.73 10.67 3.92
CA ALA A 137 -10.04 10.41 5.19
C ALA A 137 -10.74 9.29 5.98
N GLY A 138 -12.07 9.23 5.95
CA GLY A 138 -12.83 8.12 6.53
C GLY A 138 -12.62 6.81 5.78
N GLY A 139 -12.63 6.83 4.45
CA GLY A 139 -12.29 5.66 3.61
C GLY A 139 -10.88 5.15 3.87
N TRP A 140 -9.89 6.05 4.00
CA TRP A 140 -8.54 5.70 4.43
C TRP A 140 -8.53 5.05 5.82
N ALA A 141 -9.21 5.64 6.81
CA ALA A 141 -9.23 5.12 8.17
C ALA A 141 -9.86 3.71 8.23
N VAL A 142 -10.99 3.48 7.55
CA VAL A 142 -11.66 2.17 7.51
C VAL A 142 -10.80 1.11 6.82
N ASN A 143 -10.01 1.49 5.83
CA ASN A 143 -9.11 0.57 5.12
C ASN A 143 -7.70 0.50 5.72
N TYR A 144 -7.42 1.18 6.84
CA TYR A 144 -6.09 1.20 7.45
C TYR A 144 -6.10 0.78 8.92
N LEU A 145 -7.00 1.37 9.71
CA LEU A 145 -7.04 1.15 11.17
C LEU A 145 -7.32 -0.31 11.58
N PRO A 146 -8.17 -1.10 10.89
CA PRO A 146 -8.41 -2.48 11.29
C PRO A 146 -7.14 -3.34 11.31
N PHE A 147 -6.15 -3.04 10.47
CA PHE A 147 -4.90 -3.80 10.39
C PHE A 147 -4.04 -3.69 11.66
N PHE A 148 -4.23 -2.67 12.50
CA PHE A 148 -3.54 -2.58 13.80
C PHE A 148 -4.08 -3.58 14.83
N MET A 149 -5.30 -4.08 14.62
CA MET A 149 -5.96 -5.03 15.51
C MET A 149 -5.85 -6.47 14.99
N MET A 150 -5.19 -6.69 13.86
CA MET A 150 -5.03 -8.01 13.26
C MET A 150 -3.71 -8.63 13.70
N GLU A 151 -3.78 -9.84 14.26
CA GLU A 151 -2.61 -10.64 14.67
C GLU A 151 -2.07 -11.53 13.54
N LYS A 152 -2.32 -11.17 12.27
CA LYS A 152 -1.92 -11.97 11.10
C LYS A 152 -0.65 -11.41 10.46
N THR A 153 0.03 -12.20 9.63
CA THR A 153 1.11 -11.70 8.78
C THR A 153 0.57 -10.70 7.76
N LEU A 154 1.05 -9.45 7.81
CA LEU A 154 0.59 -8.37 6.93
C LEU A 154 1.67 -7.98 5.91
N PHE A 155 1.21 -7.42 4.80
CA PHE A 155 2.04 -7.07 3.65
C PHE A 155 1.62 -5.72 3.08
N LEU A 156 2.55 -5.02 2.42
CA LEU A 156 2.33 -3.68 1.86
C LEU A 156 1.07 -3.56 0.98
N TYR A 157 0.70 -4.60 0.22
CA TYR A 157 -0.47 -4.54 -0.65
C TYR A 157 -1.80 -4.35 0.11
N HIS A 158 -1.87 -4.71 1.39
CA HIS A 158 -3.04 -4.48 2.25
C HIS A 158 -3.34 -2.98 2.41
N TYR A 159 -2.33 -2.12 2.29
CA TYR A 159 -2.50 -0.67 2.39
C TYR A 159 -2.99 -0.01 1.11
N LEU A 160 -2.89 -0.66 -0.05
CA LEU A 160 -3.22 -0.04 -1.34
C LEU A 160 -4.65 0.51 -1.43
N PRO A 161 -5.70 -0.17 -0.89
CA PRO A 161 -7.04 0.41 -0.83
C PRO A 161 -7.10 1.72 -0.04
N ALA A 162 -6.44 1.79 1.11
CA ALA A 162 -6.38 3.00 1.92
C ALA A 162 -5.63 4.13 1.18
N LEU A 163 -4.52 3.81 0.52
CA LEU A 163 -3.75 4.74 -0.30
C LEU A 163 -4.60 5.33 -1.44
N THR A 164 -5.48 4.55 -2.08
CA THR A 164 -6.39 5.04 -3.12
C THR A 164 -7.24 6.21 -2.62
N PHE A 165 -7.80 6.11 -1.41
CA PHE A 165 -8.57 7.21 -0.82
C PHE A 165 -7.71 8.45 -0.53
N GLN A 166 -6.45 8.29 -0.12
CA GLN A 166 -5.54 9.42 0.03
C GLN A 166 -5.21 10.09 -1.32
N ILE A 167 -5.07 9.30 -2.39
CA ILE A 167 -4.83 9.85 -3.74
C ILE A 167 -6.03 10.66 -4.22
N LEU A 168 -7.26 10.18 -3.96
CA LEU A 168 -8.49 10.92 -4.29
C LEU A 168 -8.61 12.25 -3.53
N LEU A 169 -7.97 12.36 -2.35
CA LEU A 169 -7.96 13.58 -1.54
C LEU A 169 -7.04 14.68 -2.11
N ILE A 170 -6.02 14.32 -2.90
CA ILE A 170 -5.06 15.27 -3.48
C ILE A 170 -5.75 16.39 -4.26
N PRO A 171 -6.59 16.12 -5.28
CA PRO A 171 -7.24 17.19 -6.04
C PRO A 171 -8.17 18.06 -5.18
N VAL A 172 -8.87 17.47 -4.20
CA VAL A 172 -9.75 18.21 -3.28
C VAL A 172 -8.95 19.24 -2.48
N VAL A 173 -7.80 18.84 -1.94
CA VAL A 173 -6.94 19.76 -1.17
C VAL A 173 -6.34 20.83 -2.08
N LEU A 174 -5.87 20.46 -3.27
CA LEU A 174 -5.30 21.41 -4.23
C LEU A 174 -6.33 22.46 -4.68
N GLU A 175 -7.56 22.05 -4.99
CA GLU A 175 -8.65 22.95 -5.35
C GLU A 175 -9.00 23.88 -4.17
N HIS A 176 -9.12 23.33 -2.96
CA HIS A 176 -9.44 24.12 -1.76
C HIS A 176 -8.37 25.18 -1.47
N LEU A 177 -7.09 24.79 -1.56
CA LEU A 177 -5.97 25.71 -1.42
C LEU A 177 -6.04 26.82 -2.48
N HIS A 178 -6.17 26.44 -3.75
CA HIS A 178 -6.21 27.38 -4.88
C HIS A 178 -7.35 28.41 -4.76
N THR A 179 -8.55 27.97 -4.42
CA THR A 179 -9.76 28.80 -4.43
C THR A 179 -9.90 29.63 -3.15
N HIS A 180 -9.64 29.04 -1.98
CA HIS A 180 -9.97 29.68 -0.69
C HIS A 180 -8.77 30.22 0.08
N MET A 181 -7.56 29.67 -0.12
CA MET A 181 -6.36 30.11 0.62
C MET A 181 -5.49 31.06 -0.20
N LEU A 182 -5.28 30.76 -1.48
CA LEU A 182 -4.39 31.53 -2.34
C LEU A 182 -5.13 32.75 -2.92
N ARG A 183 -4.93 33.92 -2.29
CA ARG A 183 -5.53 35.20 -2.73
C ARG A 183 -4.75 35.90 -3.86
N CYS A 184 -3.43 35.71 -3.90
CA CYS A 184 -2.56 36.37 -4.87
C CYS A 184 -2.46 35.57 -6.18
N ALA A 185 -2.56 36.26 -7.33
CA ALA A 185 -2.43 35.63 -8.65
C ALA A 185 -1.04 35.00 -8.87
N SER A 186 0.02 35.61 -8.31
CA SER A 186 1.37 35.04 -8.32
C SER A 186 1.43 33.70 -7.60
N LEU A 187 0.78 33.60 -6.44
CA LEU A 187 0.75 32.38 -5.63
C LEU A 187 -0.06 31.27 -6.29
N ARG A 188 -1.15 31.60 -6.97
CA ARG A 188 -1.91 30.64 -7.80
C ARG A 188 -1.08 30.10 -8.97
N ARG A 189 -0.35 30.98 -9.68
CA ARG A 189 0.60 30.56 -10.73
C ARG A 189 1.73 29.68 -10.19
N ALA A 190 2.25 30.03 -9.00
CA ALA A 190 3.24 29.21 -8.33
C ALA A 190 2.68 27.81 -8.00
N LEU A 191 1.45 27.72 -7.50
CA LEU A 191 0.78 26.44 -7.26
C LEU A 191 0.63 25.62 -8.55
N HIS A 192 0.25 26.24 -9.68
CA HIS A 192 0.19 25.55 -10.97
C HIS A 192 1.55 24.98 -11.38
N GLY A 193 2.63 25.75 -11.19
CA GLY A 193 4.00 25.28 -11.41
C GLY A 193 4.37 24.10 -10.51
N VAL A 194 4.01 24.15 -9.23
CA VAL A 194 4.22 23.05 -8.27
C VAL A 194 3.43 21.80 -8.66
N VAL A 195 2.17 21.94 -9.08
CA VAL A 195 1.34 20.82 -9.54
C VAL A 195 1.94 20.19 -10.80
N LEU A 196 2.36 21.00 -11.78
CA LEU A 196 3.00 20.52 -13.00
C LEU A 196 4.32 19.80 -12.70
N ALA A 197 5.14 20.36 -11.79
CA ALA A 197 6.37 19.72 -11.33
C ALA A 197 6.06 18.39 -10.63
N GLY A 198 5.06 18.34 -9.75
CA GLY A 198 4.63 17.11 -9.07
C GLY A 198 4.19 16.03 -10.03
N LEU A 199 3.35 16.35 -11.03
CA LEU A 199 2.94 15.41 -12.08
C LEU A 199 4.13 14.92 -12.91
N SER A 200 5.07 15.81 -13.23
CA SER A 200 6.29 15.46 -13.95
C SER A 200 7.17 14.52 -13.11
N SER A 201 7.33 14.78 -11.81
CA SER A 201 8.05 13.92 -10.88
C SER A 201 7.40 12.55 -10.71
N VAL A 202 6.07 12.47 -10.68
CA VAL A 202 5.34 11.18 -10.67
C VAL A 202 5.65 10.38 -11.93
N TYR A 203 5.58 11.02 -13.10
CA TYR A 203 5.91 10.37 -14.38
C TYR A 203 7.38 9.92 -14.45
N LEU A 204 8.32 10.76 -14.04
CA LEU A 204 9.75 10.42 -14.00
C LEU A 204 10.01 9.27 -13.04
N SER A 205 9.42 9.29 -11.84
CA SER A 205 9.53 8.18 -10.88
C SER A 205 8.98 6.89 -11.47
N PHE A 206 7.80 6.92 -12.11
CA PHE A 206 7.26 5.74 -12.80
C PHE A 206 8.21 5.22 -13.89
N ARG A 207 8.78 6.10 -14.72
CA ARG A 207 9.74 5.72 -15.77
C ARG A 207 11.02 5.11 -15.20
N THR A 208 11.48 5.59 -14.06
CA THR A 208 12.66 5.05 -13.37
C THR A 208 12.40 3.66 -12.78
N PHE A 209 11.22 3.45 -12.17
CA PHE A 209 10.86 2.18 -11.53
C PHE A 209 10.19 1.17 -12.48
N SER A 210 9.83 1.56 -13.71
CA SER A 210 9.13 0.67 -14.66
C SER A 210 9.84 -0.67 -14.92
N PRO A 211 11.18 -0.78 -14.96
CA PRO A 211 11.84 -2.07 -15.12
C PRO A 211 11.56 -3.03 -13.96
N LEU A 212 11.38 -2.54 -12.74
CA LEU A 212 11.01 -3.35 -11.56
C LEU A 212 9.51 -3.69 -11.53
N THR A 213 8.66 -2.92 -12.21
CA THR A 213 7.24 -3.23 -12.33
C THR A 213 6.98 -4.27 -13.41
N TYR A 214 7.62 -4.13 -14.58
CA TYR A 214 7.39 -4.99 -15.74
C TYR A 214 8.40 -6.14 -15.85
N GLY A 215 9.47 -6.13 -15.06
CA GLY A 215 10.57 -7.12 -15.14
C GLY A 215 11.43 -7.00 -16.40
N GLN A 216 11.29 -5.90 -17.15
CA GLN A 216 11.98 -5.63 -18.42
C GLN A 216 12.21 -4.11 -18.60
N PRO A 217 13.36 -3.67 -19.16
CA PRO A 217 14.54 -4.47 -19.51
C PRO A 217 15.31 -4.98 -18.28
N GLU A 218 16.21 -5.94 -18.48
CA GLU A 218 17.16 -6.34 -17.43
C GLU A 218 18.09 -5.17 -17.08
N LEU A 219 18.33 -4.98 -15.78
CA LEU A 219 19.19 -3.94 -15.25
C LEU A 219 20.51 -4.52 -14.73
N SER A 220 21.60 -3.76 -14.85
CA SER A 220 22.87 -4.11 -14.22
C SER A 220 22.79 -3.99 -12.70
N ALA A 221 23.72 -4.62 -11.97
CA ALA A 221 23.76 -4.53 -10.51
C ALA A 221 23.92 -3.07 -10.01
N GLU A 222 24.65 -2.23 -10.75
CA GLU A 222 24.81 -0.80 -10.45
C GLU A 222 23.51 -0.01 -10.67
N GLN A 223 22.80 -0.30 -11.77
CA GLN A 223 21.50 0.31 -12.04
C GLN A 223 20.45 -0.11 -11.02
N LEU A 224 20.45 -1.37 -10.61
CA LEU A 224 19.58 -1.82 -9.52
C LEU A 224 19.93 -1.14 -8.20
N ALA A 225 21.23 -0.95 -7.90
CA ALA A 225 21.67 -0.26 -6.70
C ALA A 225 21.21 1.21 -6.68
N SER A 226 21.18 1.88 -7.83
CA SER A 226 20.67 3.26 -7.92
C SER A 226 19.14 3.37 -7.75
N LEU A 227 18.40 2.27 -7.94
CA LEU A 227 16.96 2.21 -7.66
C LEU A 227 16.63 2.00 -6.19
N ARG A 228 17.63 1.70 -5.34
CA ARG A 228 17.45 1.59 -3.89
C ARG A 228 17.42 2.98 -3.26
N TRP A 229 16.31 3.70 -3.48
CA TRP A 229 16.12 5.05 -2.93
C TRP A 229 15.97 5.08 -1.41
N ARG A 230 15.68 3.93 -0.79
CA ARG A 230 15.60 3.77 0.66
C ARG A 230 16.39 2.53 1.07
N ASP A 231 17.15 2.64 2.14
CA ASP A 231 17.97 1.55 2.64
C ASP A 231 17.13 0.34 3.08
N SER A 232 15.90 0.57 3.53
CA SER A 232 14.97 -0.48 3.92
C SER A 232 14.42 -1.31 2.76
N TRP A 233 14.67 -0.91 1.50
CA TRP A 233 14.21 -1.69 0.35
C TRP A 233 15.16 -2.85 0.03
N ASP A 234 14.60 -4.05 0.09
CA ASP A 234 15.22 -5.31 -0.30
C ASP A 234 15.18 -5.46 -1.82
N ILE A 235 16.11 -4.78 -2.50
CA ILE A 235 16.43 -5.03 -3.91
C ILE A 235 17.57 -6.03 -3.96
N LEU A 236 17.36 -7.15 -4.66
CA LEU A 236 18.33 -8.23 -4.72
C LEU A 236 19.31 -7.98 -5.88
N PHE A 237 20.60 -8.18 -5.62
CA PHE A 237 21.66 -8.01 -6.61
C PHE A 237 22.47 -9.30 -6.73
N ARG A 238 22.61 -9.85 -7.94
CA ARG A 238 23.62 -10.88 -8.21
C ARG A 238 24.94 -10.19 -8.55
N ARG A 239 25.95 -10.32 -7.69
CA ARG A 239 27.33 -10.00 -8.09
C ARG A 239 27.79 -11.09 -9.05
N ARG A 240 28.23 -10.70 -10.25
CA ARG A 240 28.93 -11.61 -11.17
C ARG A 240 30.27 -12.00 -10.57
#